data_AF-A0A1I6E6G0-F1
#
_entry.id   AF-A0A1I6E6G0-F1
#
_cell.length_a   1.000
_cell.length_b   1.000
_cell.length_c   1.000
_cell.angle_alpha   90.00
_cell.angle_beta   90.00
_cell.angle_gamma   90.00
#
_symmetry.space_group_name_H-M   'P 1'
#
loop_
_entity.id
_entity.type
_entity.pdbx_description
1 polymer ?
#
loop_
_entity_poly.entity_id
_entity_poly.type
_entity_poly.pdbx_seq_one_letter_code
_entity_poly.pdbx_strand_id
1 'polypeptide(L)'
;MRLEGERWRTLVSTVRLGRDEYRVVRPARPLRHAPLYEGYMGVETCVDKAAALDIAMAWAFAMRSPRTVVYLPLRQSDRECRSSDGPALDLVLLHRSLGFRLSKWRDVRAKLRGGRPHTVVCRGMPQERPVPRWSQEMLRGAIVEGTVFVVGSRSTFQAGGQAFRQLIEDCPRHMHEAPGTHCCAEITAKDQHWNWLHVVYCDQHRVSTRR
;
A
#
# COMPACT_ATOMS: atom_id res chain seq x y z
N MET A 1 15.87 -9.29 -3.48
CA MET A 1 14.84 -10.01 -2.68
C MET A 1 13.67 -10.23 -3.62
N ARG A 2 13.06 -11.41 -3.70
CA ARG A 2 11.89 -11.62 -4.56
C ARG A 2 10.63 -11.48 -3.74
N LEU A 3 9.58 -10.87 -4.30
CA LEU A 3 8.31 -10.73 -3.61
C LEU A 3 7.56 -12.07 -3.50
N GLU A 4 7.76 -12.96 -4.47
CA GLU A 4 7.16 -14.29 -4.45
C GLU A 4 7.74 -15.17 -3.34
N GLY A 5 6.85 -15.85 -2.60
CA GLY A 5 7.21 -16.73 -1.48
C GLY A 5 7.30 -16.01 -0.14
N GLU A 6 7.38 -14.68 -0.13
CA GLU A 6 7.41 -13.88 1.10
C GLU A 6 6.14 -14.05 1.93
N ARG A 7 6.29 -13.98 3.25
CA ARG A 7 5.23 -14.30 4.22
C ARG A 7 4.76 -13.04 4.93
N TRP A 8 3.58 -12.57 4.57
CA TRP A 8 2.96 -11.43 5.23
C TRP A 8 2.13 -11.87 6.44
N ARG A 9 2.56 -11.46 7.63
CA ARG A 9 1.83 -11.73 8.88
C ARG A 9 0.70 -10.71 9.03
N THR A 10 -0.54 -11.19 9.09
CA THR A 10 -1.73 -10.34 9.08
C THR A 10 -2.70 -10.68 10.20
N LEU A 11 -3.60 -9.74 10.46
CA LEU A 11 -4.83 -9.95 11.21
C LEU A 11 -6.00 -9.86 10.24
N VAL A 12 -6.91 -10.82 10.32
CA VAL A 12 -8.16 -10.83 9.57
C VAL A 12 -9.30 -10.54 10.53
N SER A 13 -10.10 -9.53 10.21
CA SER A 13 -11.27 -9.15 10.99
C SER A 13 -12.50 -9.15 10.09
N THR A 14 -13.65 -9.50 10.67
CA THR A 14 -14.95 -9.38 10.02
C THR A 14 -15.71 -8.26 10.72
N VAL A 15 -16.09 -7.22 9.99
CA VAL A 15 -16.84 -6.07 10.52
C VAL A 15 -18.23 -6.06 9.90
N ARG A 16 -19.26 -6.13 10.75
CA ARG A 16 -20.66 -6.03 10.35
C ARG A 16 -21.19 -4.61 10.58
N LEU A 17 -21.79 -4.02 9.53
CA LEU A 17 -22.48 -2.74 9.55
C LEU A 17 -23.89 -2.89 8.96
N GLY A 18 -24.89 -3.10 9.83
CA GLY A 18 -26.24 -3.46 9.41
C GLY A 18 -26.21 -4.80 8.68
N ARG A 19 -26.69 -4.82 7.42
CA ARG A 19 -26.69 -6.00 6.56
C ARG A 19 -25.35 -6.28 5.86
N ASP A 20 -24.43 -5.32 5.87
CA ASP A 20 -23.16 -5.47 5.17
C ASP A 20 -22.11 -6.09 6.07
N GLU A 21 -21.34 -7.03 5.51
CA GLU A 21 -20.19 -7.64 6.17
C GLU A 21 -18.91 -7.36 5.39
N TYR A 22 -17.89 -6.85 6.08
CA TYR A 22 -16.61 -6.48 5.49
C TYR A 22 -15.49 -7.33 6.08
N ARG A 23 -14.80 -8.08 5.22
CA ARG A 23 -13.52 -8.71 5.56
C ARG A 23 -12.42 -7.65 5.45
N VAL A 24 -11.74 -7.40 6.57
CA VAL A 24 -10.63 -6.46 6.66
C VAL A 24 -9.34 -7.21 6.97
N VAL A 25 -8.30 -6.96 6.21
CA VAL A 25 -6.96 -7.53 6.42
C VAL A 25 -5.99 -6.40 6.71
N ARG A 26 -5.23 -6.53 7.79
CA ARG A 26 -4.20 -5.56 8.21
C ARG A 26 -2.91 -6.25 8.65
N PRO A 27 -1.77 -5.56 8.68
CA PRO A 27 -0.54 -6.08 9.26
C PRO A 27 -0.75 -6.55 10.70
N ALA A 28 -0.09 -7.65 11.08
CA ALA A 28 -0.14 -8.15 12.45
C ALA A 28 0.64 -7.28 13.44
N ARG A 29 1.60 -6.49 12.94
CA ARG A 29 2.35 -5.50 13.69
C ARG A 29 2.31 -4.17 12.93
N PRO A 30 2.25 -3.02 13.62
CA PRO A 30 2.37 -1.72 12.96
C PRO A 30 3.66 -1.62 12.13
N LEU A 31 3.58 -1.02 10.96
CA LEU A 31 4.76 -0.67 10.17
C LEU A 31 5.42 0.53 10.86
N ARG A 32 6.66 0.37 11.33
CA ARG A 32 7.36 1.42 12.06
C ARG A 32 7.85 2.53 11.13
N HIS A 33 8.42 2.16 9.99
CA HIS A 33 9.06 3.10 9.07
C HIS A 33 8.27 3.23 7.76
N ALA A 34 7.06 3.78 7.85
CA ALA A 34 6.20 4.07 6.69
C ALA A 34 5.18 5.18 6.98
N PRO A 35 5.60 6.36 7.49
CA PRO A 35 4.66 7.47 7.64
C PRO A 35 4.11 7.82 6.25
N LEU A 36 2.79 7.80 6.09
CA LEU A 36 2.11 8.29 4.89
C LEU A 36 1.55 9.67 5.20
N TYR A 37 1.76 10.64 4.33
CA TYR A 37 1.36 12.03 4.55
C TYR A 37 1.04 12.74 3.23
N GLU A 38 0.29 13.84 3.30
CA GLU A 38 0.09 14.70 2.13
C GLU A 38 1.37 15.50 1.86
N GLY A 39 1.89 15.37 0.66
CA GLY A 39 3.03 16.11 0.12
C GLY A 39 2.59 17.05 -1.02
N TYR A 40 3.57 17.64 -1.70
CA TYR A 40 3.32 18.64 -2.74
C TYR A 40 2.60 18.08 -3.98
N MET A 41 2.95 16.85 -4.40
CA MET A 41 2.44 16.22 -5.63
C MET A 41 1.35 15.16 -5.40
N GLY A 42 0.93 14.95 -4.16
CA GLY A 42 0.04 13.86 -3.78
C GLY A 42 0.32 13.36 -2.38
N VAL A 43 0.17 12.07 -2.14
CA VAL A 43 0.53 11.43 -0.87
C VAL A 43 1.86 10.72 -1.00
N GLU A 44 2.70 10.86 0.03
CA GLU A 44 4.04 10.31 0.04
C GLU A 44 4.27 9.48 1.29
N THR A 45 5.05 8.41 1.15
CA THR A 45 5.56 7.65 2.27
C THR A 45 7.02 7.28 2.08
N CYS A 46 7.80 7.47 3.14
CA CYS A 46 9.21 7.14 3.21
C CYS A 46 9.38 5.80 3.96
N VAL A 47 10.05 4.82 3.34
CA VAL A 47 10.04 3.44 3.80
C VAL A 47 11.42 2.84 4.01
N ASP A 48 11.54 1.95 4.99
CA ASP A 48 12.66 1.02 5.06
C ASP A 48 12.36 -0.25 4.22
N LYS A 49 13.32 -1.18 4.15
CA LYS A 49 13.16 -2.43 3.40
C LYS A 49 12.00 -3.30 3.89
N ALA A 50 11.72 -3.34 5.19
CA ALA A 50 10.68 -4.18 5.75
C ALA A 50 9.29 -3.61 5.45
N ALA A 51 9.12 -2.29 5.64
CA ALA A 51 7.88 -1.60 5.37
C ALA A 51 7.56 -1.53 3.88
N ALA A 52 8.57 -1.33 3.02
CA ALA A 52 8.41 -1.43 1.57
C ALA A 52 7.86 -2.81 1.16
N LEU A 53 8.42 -3.88 1.73
CA LEU A 53 7.97 -5.25 1.48
C LEU A 53 6.53 -5.46 1.95
N ASP A 54 6.15 -4.98 3.13
CA ASP A 54 4.77 -5.07 3.64
C ASP A 54 3.76 -4.34 2.74
N ILE A 55 4.08 -3.13 2.26
CA ILE A 55 3.22 -2.39 1.34
C ILE A 55 3.10 -3.13 0.00
N ALA A 56 4.20 -3.66 -0.55
CA ALA A 56 4.17 -4.42 -1.79
C ALA A 56 3.37 -5.73 -1.66
N MET A 57 3.47 -6.44 -0.52
CA MET A 57 2.66 -7.63 -0.25
C MET A 57 1.17 -7.28 -0.09
N ALA A 58 0.85 -6.17 0.57
CA ALA A 58 -0.51 -5.66 0.68
C ALA A 58 -1.11 -5.33 -0.70
N TRP A 59 -0.32 -4.72 -1.58
CA TRP A 59 -0.69 -4.42 -2.96
C TRP A 59 -0.95 -5.69 -3.78
N ALA A 60 -0.01 -6.64 -3.75
CA ALA A 60 -0.14 -7.93 -4.43
C ALA A 60 -1.35 -8.74 -3.92
N PHE A 61 -1.71 -8.57 -2.65
CA PHE A 61 -2.88 -9.18 -2.04
C PHE A 61 -4.18 -8.49 -2.48
N ALA A 62 -4.25 -7.16 -2.46
CA ALA A 62 -5.42 -6.39 -2.92
C ALA A 62 -5.77 -6.71 -4.38
N MET A 63 -4.76 -6.86 -5.24
CA MET A 63 -4.91 -7.27 -6.64
C MET A 63 -5.67 -8.61 -6.81
N ARG A 64 -5.52 -9.54 -5.85
CA ARG A 64 -6.06 -10.90 -5.92
C ARG A 64 -7.23 -11.17 -4.98
N SER A 65 -7.59 -10.21 -4.13
CA SER A 65 -8.60 -10.39 -3.07
C SER A 65 -9.78 -9.44 -3.29
N PRO A 66 -10.66 -9.71 -4.28
CA PRO A 66 -11.70 -8.77 -4.72
C PRO A 66 -12.79 -8.46 -3.68
N ARG A 67 -12.83 -9.23 -2.59
CA ARG A 67 -13.84 -9.14 -1.52
C ARG A 67 -13.23 -8.73 -0.18
N THR A 68 -12.19 -7.90 -0.19
CA THR A 68 -11.45 -7.56 1.03
C THR A 68 -11.03 -6.11 1.06
N VAL A 69 -11.13 -5.50 2.23
CA VAL A 69 -10.52 -4.22 2.56
C VAL A 69 -9.12 -4.48 3.09
N VAL A 70 -8.10 -4.01 2.39
CA VAL A 70 -6.71 -4.13 2.85
C VAL A 70 -6.32 -2.81 3.50
N TYR A 71 -6.08 -2.82 4.81
CA TYR A 71 -5.88 -1.63 5.63
C TYR A 71 -4.49 -1.61 6.25
N LEU A 72 -3.73 -0.55 6.00
CA LEU A 72 -2.44 -0.25 6.62
C LEU A 72 -2.58 0.98 7.53
N PRO A 73 -2.46 0.82 8.87
CA PRO A 73 -2.60 1.90 9.84
C PRO A 73 -1.33 2.77 9.94
N LEU A 74 -0.97 3.46 8.86
CA LEU A 74 0.31 4.16 8.70
C LEU A 74 0.43 5.45 9.52
N ARG A 75 -0.66 5.98 10.08
CA ARG A 75 -0.61 7.17 10.96
C ARG A 75 0.20 6.97 12.23
N GLN A 76 0.39 5.71 12.61
CA GLN A 76 1.13 5.27 13.80
C GLN A 76 2.61 5.02 13.51
N SER A 77 3.04 5.14 12.25
CA SER A 77 4.44 5.02 11.88
C SER A 77 5.26 6.20 12.38
N ASP A 78 6.54 5.95 12.63
CA ASP A 78 7.52 6.95 13.05
C ASP A 78 7.67 8.01 11.95
N ARG A 79 7.65 9.28 12.36
CA ARG A 79 7.57 10.43 11.44
C ARG A 79 8.92 11.07 11.13
N GLU A 80 10.01 10.54 11.67
CA GLU A 80 11.34 11.14 11.58
C GLU A 80 11.81 11.35 10.14
N CYS A 81 11.44 10.44 9.23
CA CYS A 81 11.88 10.46 7.84
C CYS A 81 10.85 11.03 6.85
N ARG A 82 9.83 11.75 7.34
CA ARG A 82 8.90 12.46 6.45
C ARG A 82 9.58 13.68 5.83
N SER A 83 9.31 13.92 4.56
CA SER A 83 9.79 15.08 3.79
C SER A 83 8.82 16.28 3.84
N SER A 84 7.60 16.08 4.35
CA SER A 84 6.54 17.08 4.41
C SER A 84 5.84 17.08 5.77
N ASP A 85 5.36 18.25 6.18
CA ASP A 85 4.61 18.46 7.42
C ASP A 85 3.10 18.17 7.29
N GLY A 86 2.64 17.70 6.13
CA GLY A 86 1.24 17.36 5.90
C GLY A 86 0.66 16.35 6.89
N PRO A 87 -0.68 16.27 6.99
CA PRO A 87 -1.35 15.37 7.91
C PRO A 87 -0.94 13.92 7.65
N ALA A 88 -0.69 13.17 8.73
CA ALA A 88 -0.45 11.74 8.62
C ALA A 88 -1.75 11.01 8.24
N LEU A 89 -1.62 10.02 7.36
CA LEU A 89 -2.72 9.29 6.72
C LEU A 89 -2.55 7.78 6.88
N ASP A 90 -3.66 7.04 6.87
CA ASP A 90 -3.63 5.59 6.68
C ASP A 90 -3.77 5.24 5.20
N LEU A 91 -3.47 3.99 4.82
CA LEU A 91 -3.70 3.48 3.47
C LEU A 91 -4.75 2.37 3.46
N VAL A 92 -5.69 2.45 2.52
CA VAL A 92 -6.65 1.40 2.23
C VAL A 92 -6.63 1.05 0.75
N LEU A 93 -6.39 -0.22 0.44
CA LEU A 93 -6.45 -0.77 -0.92
C LEU A 93 -7.75 -1.55 -1.10
N LEU A 94 -8.50 -1.23 -2.15
CA LEU A 94 -9.81 -1.81 -2.43
C LEU A 94 -9.88 -2.31 -3.87
N HIS A 95 -10.35 -3.54 -4.02
CA HIS A 95 -10.82 -3.95 -5.33
C HIS A 95 -12.19 -3.33 -5.61
N ARG A 96 -12.37 -2.74 -6.81
CA ARG A 96 -13.59 -2.01 -7.19
C ARG A 96 -14.86 -2.86 -7.12
N SER A 97 -14.76 -4.17 -7.38
CA SER A 97 -15.90 -5.11 -7.30
C SER A 97 -16.44 -5.31 -5.88
N LEU A 98 -15.72 -4.86 -4.84
CA LEU A 98 -16.25 -4.87 -3.49
C LEU A 98 -17.42 -3.88 -3.33
N GLY A 99 -17.51 -2.84 -4.17
CA GLY A 99 -18.55 -1.83 -4.07
C GLY A 99 -18.54 -1.09 -2.73
N PHE A 100 -17.38 -1.03 -2.07
CA PHE A 100 -17.24 -0.43 -0.75
C PHE A 100 -17.55 1.06 -0.80
N ARG A 101 -18.47 1.51 0.07
CA ARG A 101 -18.80 2.94 0.20
C ARG A 101 -17.78 3.60 1.12
N LEU A 102 -16.97 4.51 0.59
CA LEU A 102 -15.89 5.17 1.36
C LEU A 102 -16.42 5.90 2.61
N SER A 103 -17.64 6.44 2.57
CA SER A 103 -18.28 7.09 3.72
C SER A 103 -18.49 6.17 4.92
N LYS A 104 -18.57 4.84 4.73
CA LYS A 104 -18.68 3.86 5.83
C LYS A 104 -17.34 3.59 6.51
N TRP A 105 -16.24 4.14 6.01
CA TRP A 105 -14.92 3.83 6.52
C TRP A 105 -14.75 4.18 7.99
N ARG A 106 -15.26 5.35 8.41
CA ARG A 106 -15.19 5.77 9.81
C ARG A 106 -15.78 4.70 10.74
N ASP A 107 -16.96 4.17 10.40
CA ASP A 107 -17.64 3.13 11.18
C ASP A 107 -16.92 1.79 11.12
N VAL A 108 -16.42 1.39 9.94
CA VAL A 108 -15.65 0.15 9.79
C VAL A 108 -14.39 0.22 10.66
N ARG A 109 -13.61 1.30 10.53
CA ARG A 109 -12.37 1.54 11.27
C ARG A 109 -12.61 1.55 12.77
N ALA A 110 -13.69 2.18 13.25
CA ALA A 110 -14.03 2.23 14.67
C ALA A 110 -14.37 0.85 15.27
N LYS A 111 -14.87 -0.09 14.45
CA LYS A 111 -15.22 -1.46 14.86
C LYS A 111 -14.08 -2.47 14.70
N LEU A 112 -12.92 -2.06 14.20
CA LEU A 112 -11.75 -2.94 14.12
C LEU A 112 -11.19 -3.22 15.52
N ARG A 113 -11.68 -4.30 16.14
CA ARG A 113 -11.18 -4.81 17.42
C ARG A 113 -10.55 -6.18 17.21
N GLY A 114 -9.31 -6.35 17.67
CA GLY A 114 -8.57 -7.60 17.50
C GLY A 114 -8.48 -8.04 16.03
N GLY A 115 -8.38 -9.35 15.83
CA GLY A 115 -8.38 -10.01 14.53
C GLY A 115 -7.77 -11.39 14.66
N ARG A 116 -8.16 -12.31 13.78
CA ARG A 116 -7.56 -13.65 13.75
C ARG A 116 -6.20 -13.57 13.07
N PRO A 117 -5.11 -14.01 13.71
CA PRO A 117 -3.81 -14.11 13.05
C PRO A 117 -3.90 -14.99 11.81
N HIS A 118 -3.31 -14.52 10.72
CA HIS A 118 -3.20 -15.25 9.47
C HIS A 118 -1.86 -14.95 8.82
N THR A 119 -1.44 -15.79 7.88
CA THR A 119 -0.23 -15.55 7.11
C THR A 119 -0.55 -15.72 5.64
N VAL A 120 -0.39 -14.62 4.91
CA VAL A 120 -0.54 -14.61 3.46
C VAL A 120 0.82 -14.93 2.86
N VAL A 121 0.88 -15.93 1.99
CA VAL A 121 2.06 -16.19 1.16
C VAL A 121 1.90 -15.37 -0.12
N CYS A 122 2.83 -14.46 -0.36
CA CYS A 122 2.78 -13.58 -1.51
C CYS A 122 3.09 -14.38 -2.79
N ARG A 123 2.23 -14.25 -3.80
CA ARG A 123 2.37 -14.92 -5.11
C ARG A 123 3.11 -14.04 -6.12
N GLY A 124 3.95 -13.12 -5.62
CA GLY A 124 4.60 -12.08 -6.42
C GLY A 124 3.62 -11.15 -7.12
N MET A 125 4.14 -10.35 -8.05
CA MET A 125 3.34 -9.59 -9.01
C MET A 125 3.70 -10.10 -10.41
N PRO A 126 2.72 -10.47 -11.25
CA PRO A 126 3.01 -10.89 -12.60
C PRO A 126 3.68 -9.72 -13.34
N GLN A 127 4.63 -10.03 -14.23
CA GLN A 127 5.18 -9.02 -15.13
C GLN A 127 4.06 -8.32 -15.89
N GLU A 128 4.28 -7.04 -16.17
CA GLU A 128 3.31 -6.19 -16.84
C GLU A 128 2.84 -6.83 -18.15
N ARG A 129 1.52 -6.98 -18.29
CA ARG A 129 0.90 -7.03 -19.61
C ARG A 129 0.54 -5.59 -19.93
N PRO A 130 0.94 -5.04 -21.10
CA PRO A 130 0.57 -3.69 -21.47
C PRO A 130 -0.95 -3.59 -21.36
N VAL A 131 -1.42 -2.71 -20.47
CA VAL A 131 -2.84 -2.38 -20.44
C VAL A 131 -3.10 -1.61 -21.75
N PRO A 132 -4.05 -2.04 -22.60
CA PRO A 132 -4.27 -1.36 -23.86
C PRO A 132 -4.55 0.13 -23.61
N ARG A 133 -3.94 1.03 -24.39
CA ARG A 133 -4.09 2.49 -24.21
C ARG A 133 -5.55 2.98 -24.26
N TRP A 134 -6.45 2.21 -24.86
CA TRP A 134 -7.89 2.49 -24.89
C TRP A 134 -8.65 2.05 -23.64
N SER A 135 -8.02 1.31 -22.73
CA SER A 135 -8.63 0.97 -21.45
C SER A 135 -8.70 2.24 -20.60
N GLN A 136 -9.92 2.73 -20.38
CA GLN A 136 -10.20 3.85 -19.48
C GLN A 136 -10.11 3.45 -17.99
N GLU A 137 -9.77 2.19 -17.69
CA GLU A 137 -9.64 1.73 -16.32
C GLU A 137 -8.32 2.23 -15.72
N MET A 138 -8.43 3.25 -14.88
CA MET A 138 -7.34 3.75 -14.05
C MET A 138 -7.64 3.48 -12.58
N LEU A 139 -6.58 3.40 -11.76
CA LEU A 139 -6.74 3.42 -10.30
C LEU A 139 -7.46 4.69 -9.89
N ARG A 140 -8.36 4.63 -8.92
CA ARG A 140 -8.96 5.82 -8.32
C ARG A 140 -8.32 6.09 -6.96
N GLY A 141 -7.86 7.33 -6.78
CA GLY A 141 -7.39 7.87 -5.51
C GLY A 141 -8.49 8.67 -4.83
N ALA A 142 -8.57 8.61 -3.50
CA ALA A 142 -9.38 9.52 -2.69
C ALA A 142 -8.82 9.62 -1.28
N ILE A 143 -8.95 10.78 -0.64
CA ILE A 143 -8.67 10.94 0.79
C ILE A 143 -10.01 11.14 1.50
N VAL A 144 -10.30 10.27 2.47
CA VAL A 144 -11.52 10.33 3.29
C VAL A 144 -11.15 10.05 4.73
N GLU A 145 -11.50 10.95 5.65
CA GLU A 145 -11.38 10.74 7.11
C GLU A 145 -9.95 10.39 7.58
N GLY A 146 -8.94 11.05 7.00
CA GLY A 146 -7.52 10.80 7.28
C GLY A 146 -7.03 9.44 6.75
N THR A 147 -7.57 8.98 5.62
CA THR A 147 -7.20 7.72 4.98
C THR A 147 -7.19 7.88 3.46
N VAL A 148 -6.10 7.44 2.85
CA VAL A 148 -5.93 7.31 1.41
C VAL A 148 -6.59 6.02 0.96
N PHE A 149 -7.44 6.13 -0.05
CA PHE A 149 -8.04 5.00 -0.74
C PHE A 149 -7.43 4.87 -2.12
N VAL A 150 -6.93 3.68 -2.42
CA VAL A 150 -6.57 3.26 -3.77
C VAL A 150 -7.55 2.18 -4.19
N VAL A 151 -8.40 2.51 -5.17
CA VAL A 151 -9.45 1.63 -5.67
C VAL A 151 -9.13 1.19 -7.10
N GLY A 152 -9.10 -0.11 -7.34
CA GLY A 152 -8.71 -0.65 -8.65
C GLY A 152 -9.36 -1.98 -9.01
N SER A 153 -9.25 -2.38 -10.27
CA SER A 153 -9.45 -3.77 -10.69
C SER A 153 -8.13 -4.54 -10.61
N ARG A 154 -8.17 -5.85 -10.83
CA ARG A 154 -6.96 -6.68 -10.92
C ARG A 154 -5.95 -6.11 -11.93
N SER A 155 -6.41 -5.68 -13.11
CA SER A 155 -5.53 -5.13 -14.16
C SER A 155 -4.89 -3.81 -13.74
N THR A 156 -5.63 -2.90 -13.11
CA THR A 156 -5.05 -1.62 -12.66
C THR A 156 -4.09 -1.80 -11.49
N PHE A 157 -4.37 -2.72 -10.56
CA PHE A 157 -3.41 -3.09 -9.50
C PHE A 157 -2.19 -3.79 -10.10
N GLN A 158 -2.34 -4.62 -11.12
CA GLN A 158 -1.21 -5.25 -11.80
C GLN A 158 -0.31 -4.20 -12.46
N ALA A 159 -0.88 -3.22 -13.17
CA ALA A 159 -0.13 -2.13 -13.79
C ALA A 159 0.67 -1.33 -12.75
N GLY A 160 0.02 -0.86 -11.68
CA GLY A 160 0.74 -0.17 -10.58
C GLY A 160 1.70 -1.08 -9.80
N GLY A 161 1.48 -2.40 -9.84
CA GLY A 161 2.33 -3.38 -9.16
C GLY A 161 3.75 -3.44 -9.73
N GLN A 162 3.95 -3.06 -10.99
CA GLN A 162 5.28 -3.06 -11.59
C GLN A 162 6.24 -2.09 -10.85
N ALA A 163 5.76 -0.91 -10.45
CA ALA A 163 6.55 0.05 -9.70
C ALA A 163 6.96 -0.52 -8.32
N PHE A 164 6.05 -1.21 -7.62
CA PHE A 164 6.38 -1.91 -6.38
C PHE A 164 7.37 -3.07 -6.59
N ARG A 165 7.26 -3.79 -7.70
CA ARG A 165 8.20 -4.86 -8.03
C ARG A 165 9.62 -4.31 -8.21
N GLN A 166 9.78 -3.24 -8.99
CA GLN A 166 11.07 -2.55 -9.16
C GLN A 166 11.61 -2.06 -7.81
N LEU A 167 10.76 -1.41 -7.00
CA LEU A 167 11.13 -0.95 -5.66
C LEU A 167 11.66 -2.08 -4.79
N ILE A 168 11.08 -3.28 -4.80
CA ILE A 168 11.49 -4.34 -3.87
C ILE A 168 12.59 -5.25 -4.42
N GLU A 169 12.57 -5.50 -5.71
CA GLU A 169 13.43 -6.50 -6.34
C GLU A 169 14.73 -5.89 -6.86
N ASP A 170 14.69 -4.66 -7.38
CA ASP A 170 15.79 -4.02 -8.10
C ASP A 170 16.46 -2.92 -7.25
N CYS A 171 15.66 -2.03 -6.63
CA CYS A 171 16.18 -0.85 -5.92
C CYS A 171 17.16 -1.16 -4.77
N PRO A 172 17.00 -2.21 -3.94
CA PRO A 172 17.97 -2.47 -2.87
C PRO A 172 19.39 -2.76 -3.40
N ARG A 173 19.49 -3.39 -4.58
CA ARG A 173 20.77 -3.61 -5.24
C ARG A 173 21.26 -2.31 -5.87
N HIS A 174 20.39 -1.59 -6.57
CA HIS A 174 20.75 -0.32 -7.20
C HIS A 174 21.31 0.69 -6.20
N MET A 175 20.63 0.90 -5.06
CA MET A 175 21.10 1.80 -3.99
C MET A 175 22.38 1.33 -3.31
N HIS A 176 22.69 0.03 -3.35
CA HIS A 176 23.96 -0.50 -2.86
C HIS A 176 25.10 -0.20 -3.83
N GLU A 177 24.86 -0.34 -5.14
CA GLU A 177 25.83 -0.06 -6.20
C GLU A 177 26.04 1.45 -6.43
N ALA A 178 25.00 2.26 -6.21
CA ALA A 178 25.01 3.71 -6.35
C ALA A 178 24.38 4.40 -5.12
N PRO A 179 25.13 4.57 -4.02
CA PRO A 179 24.61 5.22 -2.82
C PRO A 179 24.11 6.65 -3.09
N GLY A 180 22.93 6.98 -2.57
CA GLY A 180 22.32 8.31 -2.69
C GLY A 180 21.42 8.48 -3.92
N THR A 181 21.24 7.44 -4.74
CA THR A 181 20.24 7.45 -5.81
C THR A 181 18.82 7.32 -5.25
N HIS A 182 17.91 8.13 -5.78
CA HIS A 182 16.47 8.02 -5.51
C HIS A 182 15.92 6.68 -6.00
N CYS A 183 15.11 6.03 -5.16
CA CYS A 183 14.43 4.78 -5.50
C CYS A 183 13.01 4.81 -4.96
N CYS A 184 12.04 4.74 -5.85
CA CYS A 184 10.63 4.88 -5.52
C CYS A 184 9.71 3.99 -6.35
N ALA A 185 8.51 3.77 -5.82
CA ALA A 185 7.36 3.36 -6.59
C ALA A 185 6.40 4.56 -6.72
N GLU A 186 6.15 4.96 -7.96
CA GLU A 186 5.25 6.04 -8.30
C GLU A 186 3.96 5.47 -8.90
N ILE A 187 2.83 5.79 -8.27
CA ILE A 187 1.51 5.32 -8.69
C ILE A 187 0.64 6.52 -9.04
N THR A 188 0.21 6.55 -10.30
CA THR A 188 -0.74 7.55 -10.79
C THR A 188 -2.18 7.04 -10.67
N ALA A 189 -3.06 7.90 -10.16
CA ALA A 189 -4.49 7.66 -10.09
C ALA A 189 -5.26 8.58 -11.04
N LYS A 190 -6.45 8.16 -11.45
CA LYS A 190 -7.36 8.90 -12.32
C LYS A 190 -7.68 10.27 -11.72
N ASP A 191 -7.62 11.29 -12.57
CA ASP A 191 -7.94 12.68 -12.21
C ASP A 191 -7.06 13.24 -11.08
N GLN A 192 -5.88 12.64 -10.85
CA GLN A 192 -4.87 13.08 -9.89
C GLN A 192 -3.57 13.47 -10.60
N HIS A 193 -2.68 14.17 -9.89
CA HIS A 193 -1.33 14.48 -10.38
C HIS A 193 -0.53 13.21 -10.68
N TRP A 194 0.47 13.33 -11.56
CA TRP A 194 1.49 12.30 -11.73
C TRP A 194 2.16 12.07 -10.37
N ASN A 195 2.29 10.80 -9.95
CA ASN A 195 2.85 10.36 -8.66
C ASN A 195 1.96 10.59 -7.44
N TRP A 196 0.64 10.54 -7.65
CA TRP A 196 -0.35 10.65 -6.59
C TRP A 196 -0.05 9.81 -5.33
N LEU A 197 0.46 8.58 -5.48
CA LEU A 197 1.03 7.82 -4.37
C LEU A 197 2.51 7.54 -4.66
N HIS A 198 3.38 8.17 -3.87
CA HIS A 198 4.83 8.04 -3.95
C HIS A 198 5.35 7.25 -2.76
N VAL A 199 5.95 6.08 -3.00
CA VAL A 199 6.59 5.25 -1.97
C VAL A 199 8.08 5.25 -2.21
N VAL A 200 8.84 5.93 -1.35
CA VAL A 200 10.28 6.17 -1.54
C VAL A 200 11.09 5.50 -0.45
N TYR A 201 12.27 4.96 -0.79
CA TYR A 201 13.19 4.48 0.23
C TYR A 201 13.76 5.62 1.07
N CYS A 202 13.85 5.39 2.38
CA CYS A 202 14.56 6.29 3.27
C CYS A 202 16.07 6.20 3.02
N ASP A 203 16.70 7.32 2.66
CA ASP A 203 18.16 7.39 2.45
C ASP A 203 18.95 6.99 3.70
N GLN A 204 18.45 7.33 4.89
CA GLN A 204 19.09 7.09 6.17
C GLN A 204 18.89 5.65 6.68
N HIS A 205 17.73 5.04 6.41
CA HIS A 205 17.33 3.74 6.95
C HIS A 205 17.24 2.62 5.89
N ARG A 206 17.80 2.86 4.70
CA ARG A 206 17.76 1.95 3.53
C ARG A 206 18.24 0.52 3.81
N VAL A 207 19.12 0.33 4.80
CA VAL A 207 19.56 -0.99 5.27
C VAL A 207 19.33 -1.06 6.77
N SER A 208 18.13 -1.47 7.21
CA SER A 208 17.99 -1.94 8.58
C SER A 208 18.85 -3.20 8.73
N THR A 209 20.01 -3.06 9.37
CA THR A 209 20.71 -4.21 9.94
C THR A 209 19.76 -4.78 10.99
N ARG A 210 19.21 -5.97 10.75
CA ARG A 210 18.56 -6.74 11.81
C ARG A 210 19.58 -6.84 12.96
N ARG A 211 19.30 -6.17 14.08
CA ARG A 211 19.83 -6.58 15.38
C ARG A 211 18.82 -7.51 16.02
#